data_AF-A0A9Q0MHU5-F1
#
_entry.id   AF-A0A9Q0MHU5-F1
#
_cell.length_a   1.000
_cell.length_b   1.000
_cell.length_c   1.000
_cell.angle_alpha   90.00
_cell.angle_beta   90.00
_cell.angle_gamma   90.00
#
_symmetry.space_group_name_H-M   'P 1'
#
loop_
_entity.id
_entity.type
_entity.pdbx_description
1 polymer ?
#
loop_
_entity_poly.entity_id
_entity_poly.type
_entity_poly.pdbx_seq_one_letter_code
_entity_poly.pdbx_strand_id
1 'polypeptide(L)'
;MFKSNGNLYHFTMNIIEFCILFILILTFPSSTRQFPQGAPSDVCETFSPERGHRARPSPISEAPYQFIQYGRRYQRGQMMVVEILTKNNDNDDNRDSEPITFKGFIVQALDPNTLKFIGRFMPGEGLNMMAECSAVTHQNNRLKTSATFLWMPPDDRNFGEVIFRYD
;
A
#
# COMPACT_ATOMS: atom_id res chain seq x y z
N MET A 1 -18.99 -36.52 60.11
CA MET A 1 -19.42 -36.77 58.72
C MET A 1 -18.99 -35.56 57.89
N PHE A 2 -17.77 -35.54 57.37
CA PHE A 2 -17.25 -34.47 56.52
C PHE A 2 -16.90 -35.08 55.16
N LYS A 3 -17.62 -34.70 54.11
CA LYS A 3 -17.34 -35.15 52.74
C LYS A 3 -17.00 -33.93 51.87
N SER A 4 -15.69 -33.79 51.68
CA SER A 4 -14.95 -33.23 50.54
C SER A 4 -15.65 -32.20 49.64
N ASN A 5 -15.25 -30.93 49.82
CA ASN A 5 -15.45 -29.83 48.86
C ASN A 5 -14.20 -29.61 47.96
N GLY A 6 -13.35 -30.62 47.73
CA GLY A 6 -12.04 -30.44 47.07
C GLY A 6 -12.04 -30.49 45.54
N ASN A 7 -12.99 -31.19 44.91
CA ASN A 7 -12.93 -31.46 43.46
C ASN A 7 -13.54 -30.36 42.58
N LEU A 8 -14.41 -29.51 43.11
CA LEU A 8 -15.04 -28.45 42.33
C LEU A 8 -14.04 -27.31 42.03
N TYR A 9 -13.22 -26.94 43.01
CA TYR A 9 -12.24 -25.85 42.89
C TYR A 9 -11.13 -26.16 41.87
N HIS A 10 -10.69 -27.41 41.78
CA HIS A 10 -9.64 -27.84 40.85
C HIS A 10 -10.11 -27.84 39.38
N PHE A 11 -11.39 -28.15 39.14
CA PHE A 11 -11.98 -28.12 37.80
C PHE A 11 -12.26 -26.68 37.34
N THR A 12 -12.72 -25.81 38.23
CA THR A 12 -12.94 -24.39 37.94
C THR A 12 -11.64 -23.61 37.72
N MET A 13 -10.54 -23.98 38.40
CA MET A 13 -9.23 -23.33 38.20
C MET A 13 -8.71 -23.51 36.77
N ASN A 14 -8.86 -24.71 36.20
CA ASN A 14 -8.41 -25.01 34.84
C ASN A 14 -9.19 -24.20 33.78
N ILE A 15 -10.52 -24.09 33.91
CA ILE A 15 -11.33 -23.36 32.93
C ILE A 15 -10.99 -21.87 32.93
N ILE A 16 -10.77 -21.28 34.11
CA ILE A 16 -10.40 -19.87 34.25
C ILE A 16 -9.04 -19.61 33.60
N GLU A 17 -8.07 -20.49 33.82
CA GLU A 17 -6.75 -20.39 33.17
C GLU A 17 -6.85 -20.49 31.64
N PHE A 18 -7.64 -21.43 31.11
CA PHE A 18 -7.88 -21.54 29.66
C PHE A 18 -8.58 -20.31 29.09
N CYS A 19 -9.57 -19.76 29.78
CA CYS A 19 -10.26 -18.53 29.37
C CYS A 19 -9.31 -17.33 29.35
N ILE A 20 -8.46 -17.18 30.39
CA ILE A 20 -7.47 -16.10 30.44
C ILE A 20 -6.45 -16.23 29.30
N LEU A 21 -5.99 -17.44 29.00
CA LEU A 21 -5.06 -17.70 27.90
C LEU A 21 -5.70 -17.41 26.54
N PHE A 22 -6.95 -17.80 26.34
CA PHE A 22 -7.71 -17.53 25.11
C PHE A 22 -7.97 -16.04 24.89
N ILE A 23 -8.31 -15.31 25.97
CA ILE A 23 -8.48 -13.85 25.93
C ILE A 23 -7.14 -13.17 25.61
N LEU A 24 -6.04 -13.60 26.23
CA LEU A 24 -4.71 -13.06 25.96
C LEU A 24 -4.28 -13.22 24.49
N ILE A 25 -4.58 -14.36 23.87
CA ILE A 25 -4.27 -14.62 22.45
C ILE A 25 -5.11 -13.73 21.52
N LEU A 26 -6.40 -13.50 21.85
CA LEU A 26 -7.29 -12.64 21.07
C LEU A 26 -6.97 -11.14 21.22
N THR A 27 -6.34 -10.74 22.32
CA THR A 27 -5.98 -9.34 22.60
C THR A 27 -4.53 -8.99 22.25
N PHE A 28 -3.82 -9.79 21.46
CA PHE A 28 -2.56 -9.35 20.85
C PHE A 28 -2.90 -8.53 19.59
N PRO A 29 -3.00 -7.19 19.64
CA PRO A 29 -3.03 -6.41 18.43
C PRO A 29 -1.68 -6.61 17.75
N SER A 30 -1.69 -7.30 16.61
CA SER A 30 -0.60 -7.28 15.66
C SER A 30 -0.41 -5.82 15.26
N SER A 31 0.51 -5.16 15.97
CA SER A 31 0.89 -3.77 15.72
C SER A 31 1.64 -3.75 14.40
N THR A 32 0.89 -3.75 13.31
CA THR A 32 1.45 -3.52 11.99
C THR A 32 1.96 -2.09 11.99
N ARG A 33 3.27 -1.94 11.93
CA ARG A 33 3.90 -0.63 11.73
C ARG A 33 3.52 -0.18 10.32
N GLN A 34 2.38 0.49 10.20
CA GLN A 34 2.02 1.20 8.99
C GLN A 34 2.90 2.45 8.89
N PHE A 35 3.20 2.89 7.69
CA PHE A 35 3.88 4.16 7.45
C PHE A 35 2.82 5.24 7.22
N PRO A 36 2.31 5.89 8.28
CA PRO A 36 1.23 6.87 8.13
C PRO A 36 1.65 8.09 7.32
N GLN A 37 2.95 8.37 7.22
CA GLN A 37 3.51 9.56 6.57
C GLN A 37 4.13 9.30 5.18
N GLY A 38 3.91 8.12 4.59
CA GLY A 38 4.46 7.76 3.29
C GLY A 38 5.66 6.82 3.36
N ALA A 39 6.06 6.31 2.21
CA ALA A 39 7.22 5.43 2.08
C ALA A 39 8.54 6.15 2.41
N PRO A 40 9.49 5.50 3.11
CA PRO A 40 10.81 6.05 3.34
C PRO A 40 11.70 6.02 2.08
N SER A 41 12.73 6.88 2.04
CA SER A 41 13.61 7.07 0.88
C SER A 41 14.48 5.85 0.52
N ASP A 42 14.67 4.91 1.45
CA ASP A 42 15.39 3.66 1.22
C ASP A 42 14.62 2.65 0.35
N VAL A 43 13.31 2.88 0.12
CA VAL A 43 12.48 2.08 -0.81
C VAL A 43 12.81 2.37 -2.28
N CYS A 44 13.49 3.48 -2.57
CA CYS A 44 13.84 3.90 -3.93
C CYS A 44 14.60 2.83 -4.74
N GLU A 45 15.42 2.00 -4.09
CA GLU A 45 16.19 0.94 -4.75
C GLU A 45 15.38 -0.34 -4.99
N THR A 46 14.42 -0.64 -4.13
CA THR A 46 13.58 -1.83 -4.26
C THR A 46 12.16 -1.56 -3.82
N PHE A 47 11.22 -1.76 -4.74
CA PHE A 47 9.78 -1.76 -4.48
C PHE A 47 9.32 -3.15 -4.01
N SER A 48 10.22 -3.95 -3.42
CA SER A 48 9.87 -5.30 -2.98
C SER A 48 9.15 -5.24 -1.63
N PRO A 49 7.89 -5.72 -1.54
CA PRO A 49 7.18 -5.82 -0.27
C PRO A 49 7.87 -6.78 0.69
N GLU A 50 8.81 -7.62 0.23
CA GLU A 50 9.59 -8.51 1.09
C GLU A 50 10.50 -7.76 2.06
N ARG A 51 11.05 -6.60 1.66
CA ARG A 51 11.98 -5.82 2.49
C ARG A 51 11.24 -5.07 3.61
N GLY A 52 10.03 -4.56 3.34
CA GLY A 52 9.23 -3.77 4.29
C GLY A 52 8.17 -4.56 5.06
N HIS A 53 7.53 -5.54 4.40
CA HIS A 53 6.37 -6.27 4.93
C HIS A 53 6.62 -7.78 5.05
N ARG A 54 7.78 -8.29 4.60
CA ARG A 54 8.09 -9.73 4.54
C ARG A 54 6.99 -10.53 3.82
N ALA A 55 6.28 -9.87 2.92
CA ALA A 55 5.20 -10.42 2.12
C ALA A 55 5.70 -10.62 0.69
N ARG A 56 5.24 -11.70 0.05
CA ARG A 56 5.50 -11.91 -1.37
C ARG A 56 4.55 -11.04 -2.19
N PRO A 57 4.99 -10.49 -3.33
CA PRO A 57 4.09 -9.80 -4.25
C PRO A 57 2.96 -10.72 -4.71
N SER A 58 1.73 -10.22 -4.69
CA SER A 58 0.60 -10.90 -5.32
C SER A 58 0.66 -10.75 -6.85
N PRO A 59 0.10 -11.70 -7.62
CA PRO A 59 -0.03 -11.55 -9.06
C PRO A 59 -0.84 -10.29 -9.43
N ILE A 60 -0.42 -9.59 -10.49
CA ILE A 60 -1.11 -8.36 -10.95
C ILE A 60 -2.58 -8.59 -11.35
N SER A 61 -2.93 -9.81 -11.77
CA SER A 61 -4.31 -10.20 -12.08
C SER A 61 -5.24 -10.12 -10.87
N GLU A 62 -4.70 -10.31 -9.68
CA GLU A 62 -5.44 -10.32 -8.40
C GLU A 62 -5.38 -8.96 -7.69
N ALA A 63 -4.64 -7.98 -8.24
CA ALA A 63 -4.53 -6.66 -7.65
C ALA A 63 -5.92 -5.99 -7.57
N PRO A 64 -6.36 -5.50 -6.39
CA PRO A 64 -7.66 -4.84 -6.21
C PRO A 64 -7.67 -3.40 -6.75
N TYR A 65 -6.55 -2.96 -7.32
CA TYR A 65 -6.34 -1.66 -7.94
C TYR A 65 -5.77 -1.81 -9.35
N GLN A 66 -5.90 -0.75 -10.13
CA GLN A 66 -5.36 -0.62 -11.46
C GLN A 66 -4.61 0.70 -11.60
N PHE A 67 -3.56 0.67 -12.40
CA PHE A 67 -2.75 1.82 -12.70
C PHE A 67 -3.01 2.28 -14.13
N ILE A 68 -3.48 3.52 -14.30
CA ILE A 68 -3.80 4.12 -15.59
C ILE A 68 -2.71 5.11 -15.97
N GLN A 69 -2.14 4.91 -17.16
CA GLN A 69 -1.21 5.84 -17.80
C GLN A 69 -1.74 6.23 -19.18
N TYR A 70 -1.83 7.53 -19.45
CA TYR A 70 -2.34 8.05 -20.73
C TYR A 70 -1.25 8.08 -21.83
N GLY A 71 -0.57 6.95 -22.01
CA GLY A 71 0.54 6.77 -22.93
C GLY A 71 1.89 6.59 -22.24
N ARG A 72 2.90 6.23 -23.04
CA ARG A 72 4.28 5.99 -22.56
C ARG A 72 5.28 7.01 -23.07
N ARG A 73 4.91 7.78 -24.10
CA ARG A 73 5.75 8.77 -24.75
C ARG A 73 5.43 10.15 -24.23
N TYR A 74 6.47 10.93 -23.99
CA TYR A 74 6.34 12.33 -23.60
C TYR A 74 7.12 13.24 -24.54
N GLN A 75 6.73 14.50 -24.55
CA GLN A 75 7.52 15.61 -25.05
C GLN A 75 7.95 16.49 -23.88
N ARG A 76 9.05 17.23 -24.06
CA ARG A 76 9.54 18.16 -23.04
C ARG A 76 8.47 19.17 -22.66
N GLY A 77 8.29 19.39 -21.36
CA GLY A 77 7.29 20.30 -20.81
C GLY A 77 5.85 19.80 -20.87
N GLN A 78 5.58 18.65 -21.51
CA GLN A 78 4.25 18.05 -21.53
C GLN A 78 4.01 17.27 -20.23
N MET A 79 3.16 17.79 -19.36
CA MET A 79 2.74 17.05 -18.17
C MET A 79 1.89 15.83 -18.54
N MET A 80 2.11 14.72 -17.85
CA MET A 80 1.32 13.50 -17.98
C MET A 80 0.49 13.29 -16.72
N VAL A 81 -0.77 12.90 -16.92
CA VAL A 81 -1.66 12.44 -15.84
C VAL A 81 -1.46 10.95 -15.68
N VAL A 82 -1.40 10.51 -14.42
CA VAL A 82 -1.23 9.10 -14.06
C VAL A 82 -2.12 8.82 -12.86
N GLU A 83 -2.77 7.66 -12.81
CA GLU A 83 -3.80 7.39 -11.78
C GLU A 83 -3.71 5.98 -11.22
N ILE A 84 -3.98 5.84 -9.93
CA ILE A 84 -4.34 4.57 -9.28
C ILE A 84 -5.85 4.62 -9.04
N LEU A 85 -6.57 3.60 -9.49
CA LEU A 85 -8.00 3.43 -9.24
C LEU A 85 -8.27 2.06 -8.60
N THR A 86 -9.24 1.97 -7.69
CA THR A 86 -9.74 0.68 -7.23
C THR A 86 -10.58 -0.01 -8.31
N LYS A 87 -10.46 -1.33 -8.43
CA LYS A 87 -11.35 -2.13 -9.27
C LYS A 87 -12.66 -2.28 -8.51
N ASN A 88 -13.76 -1.78 -9.04
CA ASN A 88 -15.08 -2.12 -8.49
C ASN A 88 -15.42 -3.54 -8.95
N ASN A 89 -15.95 -4.36 -8.05
CA ASN A 89 -16.47 -5.67 -8.42
C ASN A 89 -17.86 -5.48 -9.07
N ASP A 90 -17.91 -5.26 -10.37
CA ASP A 90 -19.18 -5.14 -11.13
C ASP A 90 -20.04 -6.42 -11.07
N ASN A 91 -19.49 -7.53 -10.58
CA ASN A 91 -20.16 -8.84 -10.47
C ASN A 91 -20.68 -9.15 -9.05
N ASP A 92 -20.57 -8.23 -8.10
CA ASP A 92 -21.06 -8.47 -6.74
C ASP A 92 -22.53 -8.02 -6.62
N ASP A 93 -23.44 -8.97 -6.76
CA ASP A 93 -24.89 -8.79 -6.53
C ASP A 93 -25.21 -8.47 -5.05
N ASN A 94 -24.21 -8.55 -4.16
CA ASN A 94 -24.35 -8.12 -2.78
C ASN A 94 -24.13 -6.60 -2.66
N ARG A 95 -25.25 -5.87 -2.61
CA ARG A 95 -25.29 -4.41 -2.35
C ARG A 95 -24.70 -3.95 -1.01
N ASP A 96 -24.30 -4.89 -0.15
CA ASP A 96 -23.79 -4.64 1.20
C ASP A 96 -22.24 -4.71 1.28
N SER A 97 -21.55 -4.85 0.15
CA SER A 97 -20.09 -4.90 0.10
C SER A 97 -19.48 -3.50 0.26
N GLU A 98 -18.64 -3.34 1.29
CA GLU A 98 -17.84 -2.13 1.51
C GLU A 98 -16.98 -1.81 0.28
N PRO A 99 -16.83 -0.53 -0.11
CA PRO A 99 -16.01 -0.16 -1.24
C PRO A 99 -14.55 -0.56 -1.01
N ILE A 100 -13.93 -1.13 -2.04
CA ILE A 100 -12.49 -1.40 -2.05
C ILE A 100 -11.77 -0.06 -1.88
N THR A 101 -10.86 0.01 -0.92
CA THR A 101 -10.09 1.21 -0.59
C THR A 101 -8.64 0.85 -0.28
N PHE A 102 -7.74 1.82 -0.46
CA PHE A 102 -6.33 1.73 -0.08
C PHE A 102 -5.92 2.93 0.78
N LYS A 103 -4.87 2.76 1.59
CA LYS A 103 -4.38 3.81 2.50
C LYS A 103 -3.06 4.43 2.05
N GLY A 104 -2.22 3.64 1.38
CA GLY A 104 -0.91 4.07 0.92
C GLY A 104 -0.61 3.59 -0.49
N PHE A 105 0.41 4.20 -1.07
CA PHE A 105 0.94 3.85 -2.38
C PHE A 105 2.37 4.40 -2.50
N ILE A 106 3.12 3.86 -3.43
CA ILE A 106 4.31 4.50 -3.98
C ILE A 106 4.32 4.33 -5.50
N VAL A 107 4.67 5.38 -6.23
CA VAL A 107 4.79 5.37 -7.69
C VAL A 107 6.14 5.96 -8.09
N GLN A 108 6.86 5.29 -8.98
CA GLN A 108 8.19 5.70 -9.45
C GLN A 108 8.26 5.75 -10.97
N ALA A 109 8.90 6.79 -11.50
CA ALA A 109 9.10 7.00 -12.93
C ALA A 109 10.53 6.62 -13.36
N LEU A 110 10.62 5.82 -14.42
CA LEU A 110 11.89 5.28 -14.92
C LEU A 110 12.02 5.38 -16.43
N ASP A 111 13.26 5.50 -16.88
CA ASP A 111 13.61 5.31 -18.28
C ASP A 111 13.51 3.82 -18.64
N PRO A 112 12.78 3.42 -19.69
CA PRO A 112 12.60 2.02 -20.04
C PRO A 112 13.89 1.31 -20.46
N ASN A 113 14.89 2.05 -20.96
CA ASN A 113 16.11 1.46 -21.50
C ASN A 113 17.20 1.35 -20.43
N THR A 114 17.33 2.40 -19.61
CA THR A 114 18.41 2.50 -18.61
C THR A 114 17.95 2.15 -17.20
N LEU A 115 16.64 2.08 -16.96
CA LEU A 115 16.02 1.92 -15.64
C LEU A 115 16.45 2.98 -14.63
N LYS A 116 16.98 4.12 -15.09
CA LYS A 116 17.29 5.28 -14.24
C LYS A 116 16.03 6.06 -13.91
N PHE A 117 16.03 6.71 -12.74
CA PHE A 117 14.98 7.64 -12.32
C PHE A 117 14.92 8.85 -13.24
N ILE A 118 13.72 9.22 -13.70
CA ILE A 118 13.54 10.31 -14.65
C ILE A 118 12.31 11.17 -14.36
N GLY A 119 12.43 12.46 -14.68
CA GLY A 119 11.37 13.42 -14.46
C GLY A 119 11.06 13.61 -12.97
N ARG A 120 9.92 14.24 -12.70
CA ARG A 120 9.48 14.55 -11.33
C ARG A 120 7.97 14.56 -11.23
N PHE A 121 7.44 14.10 -10.11
CA PHE A 121 6.04 14.31 -9.77
C PHE A 121 5.84 15.73 -9.25
N MET A 122 4.68 16.31 -9.56
CA MET A 122 4.30 17.64 -9.10
C MET A 122 3.61 17.56 -7.74
N PRO A 123 3.77 18.59 -6.88
CA PRO A 123 3.06 18.67 -5.61
C PRO A 123 1.54 18.59 -5.78
N GLY A 124 0.89 17.93 -4.82
CA GLY A 124 -0.57 17.79 -4.77
C GLY A 124 -1.03 17.44 -3.35
N GLU A 125 -2.32 17.57 -3.10
CA GLU A 125 -2.88 17.29 -1.78
C GLU A 125 -2.70 15.81 -1.41
N GLY A 126 -2.19 15.55 -0.20
CA GLY A 126 -2.04 14.18 0.30
C GLY A 126 -0.90 13.40 -0.36
N LEU A 127 -0.03 14.07 -1.12
CA LEU A 127 1.11 13.49 -1.80
C LEU A 127 2.43 13.97 -1.18
N ASN A 128 3.39 13.05 -1.02
CA ASN A 128 4.77 13.33 -0.65
C ASN A 128 5.69 12.98 -1.82
N MET A 129 6.47 13.95 -2.30
CA MET A 129 7.41 13.74 -3.40
C MET A 129 8.74 13.20 -2.89
N MET A 130 9.32 12.26 -3.64
CA MET A 130 10.61 11.66 -3.38
C MET A 130 11.52 11.98 -4.57
N ALA A 131 12.12 13.18 -4.53
CA ALA A 131 12.89 13.73 -5.65
C ALA A 131 14.15 12.92 -5.94
N GLU A 132 14.74 12.32 -4.91
CA GLU A 132 15.94 11.48 -4.97
C GLU A 132 15.78 10.26 -5.88
N CYS A 133 14.55 9.81 -6.14
CA CYS A 133 14.29 8.65 -6.98
C CYS A 133 13.09 8.79 -7.91
N SER A 134 12.74 10.03 -8.28
CA SER A 134 11.62 10.34 -9.18
C SER A 134 10.35 9.58 -8.80
N ALA A 135 10.00 9.60 -7.52
CA ALA A 135 8.86 8.89 -6.97
C ALA A 135 7.89 9.80 -6.20
N VAL A 136 6.70 9.30 -5.93
CA VAL A 136 5.65 9.93 -5.12
C VAL A 136 4.98 8.88 -4.24
N THR A 137 4.68 9.24 -3.00
CA THR A 137 3.98 8.40 -2.03
C THR A 137 2.86 9.18 -1.34
N HIS A 138 2.03 8.53 -0.54
CA HIS A 138 1.00 9.20 0.24
C HIS A 138 1.60 10.01 1.39
N GLN A 139 0.93 11.09 1.79
CA GLN A 139 1.31 11.88 2.96
C GLN A 139 0.58 11.45 4.24
N ASN A 140 -0.57 10.80 4.09
CA ASN A 140 -1.43 10.37 5.20
C ASN A 140 -2.14 9.05 4.90
N ASN A 141 -2.59 8.37 5.96
CA ASN A 141 -3.28 7.08 5.91
C ASN A 141 -4.80 7.18 5.69
N ARG A 142 -5.31 8.31 5.17
CA ARG A 142 -6.72 8.44 4.81
C ARG A 142 -7.08 7.40 3.76
N LEU A 143 -8.30 6.85 3.84
CA LEU A 143 -8.84 5.91 2.85
C LEU A 143 -8.99 6.62 1.50
N LYS A 144 -8.63 5.90 0.44
CA LYS A 144 -8.65 6.37 -0.94
C LYS A 144 -9.29 5.31 -1.83
N THR A 145 -10.10 5.74 -2.78
CA THR A 145 -10.59 4.94 -3.92
C THR A 145 -9.83 5.27 -5.20
N SER A 146 -9.17 6.43 -5.23
CA SER A 146 -8.29 6.84 -6.32
C SER A 146 -7.15 7.73 -5.82
N ALA A 147 -6.09 7.82 -6.63
CA ALA A 147 -5.03 8.79 -6.48
C ALA A 147 -4.56 9.23 -7.88
N THR A 148 -4.54 10.54 -8.12
CA THR A 148 -4.13 11.14 -9.40
C THR A 148 -2.83 11.91 -9.22
N PHE A 149 -1.92 11.75 -10.17
CA PHE A 149 -0.58 12.32 -10.16
C PHE A 149 -0.33 13.10 -11.44
N LEU A 150 0.37 14.22 -11.30
CA LEU A 150 0.95 14.95 -12.42
C LEU A 150 2.44 14.66 -12.46
N TRP A 151 2.90 14.12 -13.59
CA TRP A 151 4.31 13.86 -13.82
C TRP A 151 4.87 14.80 -14.89
N MET A 152 6.01 15.41 -14.60
CA MET A 152 6.74 16.30 -15.49
C MET A 152 7.97 15.58 -16.07
N PRO A 153 8.10 15.52 -17.39
CA PRO A 153 9.28 14.98 -18.06
C PRO A 153 10.58 15.68 -17.66
N PRO A 154 11.73 15.00 -17.81
CA PRO A 154 13.01 15.63 -17.54
C PRO A 154 13.33 16.72 -18.58
N ASP A 155 14.09 17.73 -18.15
CA ASP A 155 14.41 18.92 -18.94
C ASP A 155 15.58 18.71 -19.91
N ASP A 156 16.29 17.58 -19.80
CA ASP A 156 17.52 17.25 -20.53
C ASP A 156 17.29 16.67 -21.93
N ARG A 157 16.03 16.38 -22.29
CA ARG A 157 15.66 15.79 -23.59
C ARG A 157 14.30 16.27 -24.09
N ASN A 158 14.16 16.32 -25.41
CA ASN A 158 12.96 16.86 -26.07
C ASN A 158 11.80 15.87 -26.16
N PHE A 159 12.09 14.57 -26.22
CA PHE A 159 11.09 13.51 -26.26
C PHE A 159 11.70 12.22 -25.69
N GLY A 160 10.84 11.28 -25.29
CA GLY A 160 11.29 9.99 -24.80
C GLY A 160 10.14 9.12 -24.35
N GLU A 161 10.48 8.00 -23.71
CA GLU A 161 9.53 7.10 -23.09
C GLU A 161 9.76 7.02 -21.57
N VAL A 162 8.68 6.72 -20.85
CA VAL A 162 8.67 6.50 -19.40
C VAL A 162 7.94 5.19 -19.10
N ILE A 163 8.38 4.51 -18.04
CA ILE A 163 7.62 3.45 -17.40
C ILE A 163 7.38 3.85 -15.94
N PHE A 164 6.19 3.52 -15.44
CA PHE A 164 5.85 3.72 -14.04
C PHE A 164 5.79 2.38 -13.31
N ARG A 165 6.48 2.30 -12.17
CA ARG A 165 6.37 1.20 -11.21
C ARG A 165 5.51 1.67 -10.04
N TYR A 166 4.71 0.77 -9.49
CA TYR A 166 3.81 1.08 -8.38
C TYR A 166 3.68 -0.09 -7.41
N ASP A 167 3.38 0.23 -6.15
CA ASP A 167 3.01 -0.70 -5.08
C ASP A 167 1.93 -0.04 -4.20
#